data_AF-U1HVY8-F1
#
_entry.id   AF-U1HVY8-F1
#
_cell.length_a   1.000
_cell.length_b   1.000
_cell.length_c   1.000
_cell.angle_alpha   90.00
_cell.angle_beta   90.00
_cell.angle_gamma   90.00
#
_symmetry.space_group_name_H-M   'P 1'
#
loop_
_entity.id
_entity.type
_entity.pdbx_description
1 polymer ?
#
loop_
_entity_poly.entity_id
_entity_poly.type
_entity_poly.pdbx_seq_one_letter_code
_entity_poly.pdbx_strand_id
1 'polypeptide(L)'
;MEDSLQILTNASGRQMSLGDADAIKLVTVLDDPPLALATAGAYLSQVPTSLSDYLRHYEASWLKLQKTAPELTEYEDRMLYSTWQISYDHVQRQNKASAKLLQLWAYLDSQDVWLELLQHTEQDDPEWIREITEDELSFNAVVRVLCDHGLVEVDQSPVEQVESRGYSMHGCVHAWTMHVLNQKWDGGLARLALKFVGSHAPKRDKEKWWATQRRLLQHANRCSSMILKGSVAKEGMEGKIHMLGYLYADQDKLEEAEKMYERALVGYEKASGPDHTSTLNTMNNLGLLYADQGKLDGAEKMYKRALVGYEEGMGTRPYINTHHGQQLRPTL
;
A
#
# COMPACT_ATOMS: atom_id res chain seq x y z
N MET A 1 33.81 -5.19 -14.15
CA MET A 1 34.30 -4.10 -15.02
C MET A 1 33.72 -4.12 -16.43
N GLU A 2 34.07 -5.03 -17.34
CA GLU A 2 33.49 -5.04 -18.72
C GLU A 2 31.97 -5.24 -18.68
N ASP A 3 31.50 -6.24 -17.93
CA ASP A 3 30.06 -6.49 -17.74
C ASP A 3 29.34 -5.29 -17.10
N SER A 4 29.99 -4.65 -16.13
CA SER A 4 29.48 -3.46 -15.43
C SER A 4 29.32 -2.25 -16.37
N LEU A 5 30.31 -2.03 -17.23
CA LEU A 5 30.27 -1.01 -18.29
C LEU A 5 29.17 -1.34 -19.31
N GLN A 6 28.96 -2.62 -19.62
CA GLN A 6 27.90 -3.05 -20.51
C GLN A 6 26.52 -2.77 -19.92
N ILE A 7 26.29 -3.02 -18.63
CA ILE A 7 25.04 -2.68 -17.94
C ILE A 7 24.79 -1.18 -18.03
N LEU A 8 25.79 -0.36 -17.68
CA LEU A 8 25.68 1.09 -17.68
C LEU A 8 25.47 1.65 -19.10
N THR A 9 26.14 1.08 -20.11
CA THR A 9 25.97 1.41 -21.54
C THR A 9 24.55 1.10 -22.00
N ASN A 10 24.05 -0.10 -21.69
CA ASN A 10 22.71 -0.54 -22.08
C ASN A 10 21.64 0.32 -21.42
N ALA A 11 21.75 0.58 -20.11
CA ALA A 11 20.75 1.34 -19.36
C ALA A 11 20.76 2.85 -19.72
N SER A 12 21.92 3.43 -20.04
CA SER A 12 22.00 4.85 -20.42
C SER A 12 21.77 5.12 -21.91
N GLY A 13 21.89 4.10 -22.76
CA GLY A 13 21.89 4.27 -24.22
C GLY A 13 23.14 4.99 -24.76
N ARG A 14 24.18 5.17 -23.93
CA ARG A 14 25.40 5.89 -24.28
C ARG A 14 26.54 4.90 -24.49
N GLN A 15 27.32 5.05 -25.56
CA GLN A 15 28.52 4.24 -25.75
C GLN A 15 29.57 4.60 -24.70
N MET A 16 29.85 3.70 -23.77
CA MET A 16 30.95 3.81 -22.82
C MET A 16 31.98 2.73 -23.13
N SER A 17 33.25 3.04 -22.90
CA SER A 17 34.35 2.12 -23.18
C SER A 17 35.38 2.15 -22.07
N LEU A 18 36.28 1.17 -22.05
CA LEU A 18 37.44 1.15 -21.17
C LEU A 18 38.42 2.31 -21.41
N GLY A 19 38.22 3.13 -22.46
CA GLY A 19 38.99 4.36 -22.68
C GLY A 19 38.42 5.59 -21.95
N ASP A 20 37.21 5.50 -21.40
CA ASP A 20 36.55 6.59 -20.70
C ASP A 20 36.87 6.54 -19.19
N ALA A 21 37.72 7.48 -18.74
CA ALA A 21 38.15 7.55 -17.36
C ALA A 21 36.99 7.81 -16.37
N ASP A 22 35.98 8.58 -16.79
CA ASP A 22 34.82 8.87 -15.93
C ASP A 22 33.88 7.66 -15.87
N ALA A 23 33.74 6.90 -16.96
CA ALA A 23 32.97 5.65 -16.96
C ALA A 23 33.61 4.61 -16.04
N ILE A 24 34.94 4.42 -16.13
CA ILE A 24 35.68 3.53 -15.22
C ILE A 24 35.53 3.99 -13.78
N LYS A 25 35.66 5.30 -13.53
CA LYS A 25 35.51 5.85 -12.18
C LYS A 25 34.10 5.63 -11.63
N LEU A 26 33.06 5.82 -12.44
CA LEU A 26 31.68 5.57 -12.03
C LEU A 26 31.43 4.11 -11.69
N VAL A 27 31.86 3.19 -12.55
CA VAL A 27 31.76 1.75 -12.27
C VAL A 27 32.50 1.37 -10.98
N THR A 28 33.70 1.91 -10.79
CA THR A 28 34.52 1.67 -9.59
C THR A 28 33.86 2.24 -8.32
N VAL A 29 33.24 3.42 -8.41
CA VAL A 29 32.55 4.06 -7.27
C VAL A 29 31.28 3.32 -6.88
N LEU A 30 30.62 2.70 -7.86
CA LEU A 30 29.41 1.93 -7.62
C LEU A 30 29.70 0.48 -7.20
N ASP A 31 30.94 -0.02 -7.36
CA ASP A 31 31.45 -1.34 -6.91
C ASP A 31 30.73 -2.58 -7.49
N ASP A 32 30.26 -2.48 -8.74
CA ASP A 32 29.64 -3.57 -9.50
C ASP A 32 28.24 -4.13 -9.10
N PRO A 33 27.38 -3.57 -8.21
CA PRO A 33 25.99 -4.01 -8.08
C PRO A 33 25.23 -3.68 -9.37
N PRO A 34 24.69 -4.69 -10.08
CA PRO A 34 23.97 -4.47 -11.33
C PRO A 34 22.83 -3.46 -11.19
N LEU A 35 22.16 -3.45 -10.03
CA LEU A 35 21.05 -2.54 -9.75
C LEU A 35 21.49 -1.07 -9.62
N ALA A 36 22.63 -0.79 -8.99
CA ALA A 36 23.17 0.57 -8.87
C ALA A 36 23.56 1.12 -10.24
N LEU A 37 24.20 0.28 -11.06
CA LEU A 37 24.62 0.62 -12.42
C LEU A 37 23.41 0.83 -13.34
N ALA A 38 22.40 -0.04 -13.26
CA ALA A 38 21.18 0.08 -14.04
C ALA A 38 20.41 1.36 -13.70
N THR A 39 20.27 1.70 -12.41
CA THR A 39 19.57 2.93 -11.99
C THR A 39 20.35 4.21 -12.33
N ALA A 40 21.67 4.22 -12.15
CA ALA A 40 22.51 5.32 -12.60
C ALA A 40 22.44 5.50 -14.12
N GLY A 41 22.49 4.40 -14.88
CA GLY A 41 22.32 4.39 -16.33
C GLY A 41 20.96 4.92 -16.76
N ALA A 42 19.89 4.43 -16.13
CA ALA A 42 18.52 4.88 -16.38
C ALA A 42 18.40 6.40 -16.17
N TYR A 43 18.91 6.96 -15.07
CA TYR A 43 18.99 8.40 -14.88
C TYR A 43 19.75 9.11 -16.02
N LEU A 44 20.92 8.62 -16.39
CA LEU A 44 21.74 9.19 -17.47
C LEU A 44 21.06 9.12 -18.86
N SER A 45 20.11 8.21 -19.06
CA SER A 45 19.29 8.19 -20.28
C SER A 45 18.28 9.35 -20.34
N GLN A 46 17.84 9.85 -19.17
CA GLN A 46 16.80 10.88 -19.06
C GLN A 46 17.36 12.30 -19.11
N VAL A 47 18.63 12.49 -18.75
CA VAL A 47 19.25 13.82 -18.66
C VAL A 47 20.52 13.93 -19.50
N PRO A 48 20.87 15.11 -20.04
CA PRO A 48 22.12 15.33 -20.77
C PRO A 48 23.37 15.44 -19.87
N THR A 49 23.26 15.11 -18.57
CA THR A 49 24.35 15.24 -17.58
C THR A 49 25.56 14.40 -18.00
N SER A 50 26.76 14.98 -17.92
CA SER A 50 28.02 14.25 -18.17
C SER A 50 28.33 13.23 -17.06
N LEU A 51 29.21 12.25 -17.31
CA LEU A 51 29.59 11.28 -16.28
C LEU A 51 30.32 11.95 -15.10
N SER A 52 31.19 12.92 -15.38
CA SER A 52 31.89 13.70 -14.36
C SER A 52 30.92 14.55 -13.51
N ASP A 53 29.91 15.17 -14.13
CA ASP A 53 28.87 15.89 -13.39
C ASP A 53 28.00 14.96 -12.54
N TYR A 54 27.67 13.77 -13.05
CA TYR A 54 26.94 12.76 -12.29
C TYR A 54 27.72 12.32 -11.05
N LEU A 55 29.03 12.03 -11.20
CA LEU A 55 29.91 11.71 -10.08
C LEU A 55 29.94 12.82 -9.02
N ARG A 56 29.99 14.08 -9.44
CA ARG A 56 29.92 15.23 -8.52
C ARG A 56 28.57 15.29 -7.80
N HIS A 57 27.45 15.05 -8.50
CA HIS A 57 26.13 15.00 -7.87
C HIS A 57 26.01 13.83 -6.90
N TYR A 58 26.62 12.69 -7.21
CA TYR A 58 26.65 11.52 -6.36
C TYR A 58 27.40 11.78 -5.05
N GLU A 59 28.57 12.40 -5.12
CA GLU A 59 29.33 12.81 -3.93
C GLU A 59 28.56 13.83 -3.08
N ALA A 60 27.92 14.82 -3.71
CA ALA A 60 27.09 15.81 -3.02
C ALA A 60 25.85 15.19 -2.36
N SER A 61 25.20 14.24 -3.05
CA SER A 61 24.04 13.49 -2.55
C SER A 61 24.41 12.71 -1.30
N TRP A 62 25.56 12.02 -1.31
CA TRP A 62 26.06 11.28 -0.16
C TRP A 62 26.32 12.18 1.06
N LEU A 63 26.99 13.32 0.85
CA LEU A 63 27.24 14.29 1.93
C LEU A 63 25.96 14.84 2.54
N LYS A 64 24.89 14.95 1.75
CA LYS A 64 23.57 15.36 2.23
C LYS A 64 22.91 14.23 3.04
N LEU A 65 22.94 13.00 2.53
CA LEU A 65 22.37 11.83 3.22
C LEU A 65 23.01 11.61 4.59
N GLN A 66 24.33 11.72 4.70
CA GLN A 66 25.05 11.62 5.99
C GLN A 66 24.59 12.65 7.03
N LYS A 67 24.17 13.84 6.58
CA LYS A 67 23.64 14.88 7.48
C LYS A 67 22.20 14.59 7.92
N THR A 68 21.39 14.00 7.05
CA THR A 68 19.96 13.77 7.32
C THR A 68 19.67 12.42 7.95
N ALA A 69 20.55 11.44 7.75
CA ALA A 69 20.44 10.08 8.26
C ALA A 69 21.83 9.60 8.73
N PRO A 70 22.31 10.09 9.89
CA PRO A 70 23.66 9.80 10.38
C PRO A 70 23.86 8.33 10.78
N GLU A 71 22.78 7.55 10.88
CA GLU A 71 22.81 6.11 11.17
C GLU A 71 23.25 5.27 9.96
N LEU A 72 23.28 5.86 8.76
CA LEU A 72 23.81 5.23 7.55
C LEU A 72 25.34 5.11 7.67
N THR A 73 25.80 3.91 8.03
CA THR A 73 27.22 3.65 8.33
C THR A 73 27.87 2.67 7.36
N GLU A 74 27.08 1.98 6.53
CA GLU A 74 27.60 0.96 5.62
C GLU A 74 27.98 1.53 4.25
N TYR A 75 29.02 0.95 3.65
CA TYR A 75 29.48 1.34 2.32
C TYR A 75 28.43 1.01 1.25
N GLU A 76 27.65 -0.04 1.43
CA GLU A 76 26.54 -0.43 0.55
C GLU A 76 25.42 0.63 0.53
N ASP A 77 25.12 1.25 1.67
CA ASP A 77 24.16 2.35 1.78
C ASP A 77 24.59 3.56 0.92
N ARG A 78 25.90 3.83 0.86
CA ARG A 78 26.45 4.92 0.04
C ARG A 78 26.20 4.72 -1.45
N MET A 79 26.48 3.51 -1.93
CA MET A 79 26.43 3.15 -3.35
C MET A 79 25.02 3.27 -3.93
N LEU A 80 24.06 2.67 -3.21
CA LEU A 80 22.70 2.54 -3.68
C LEU A 80 21.88 3.80 -3.39
N TYR A 81 21.93 4.33 -2.17
CA TYR A 81 21.02 5.40 -1.78
C TYR A 81 21.36 6.73 -2.45
N SER A 82 22.64 7.01 -2.71
CA SER A 82 23.03 8.24 -3.40
C SER A 82 22.49 8.25 -4.84
N THR A 83 22.55 7.11 -5.53
CA THR A 83 22.04 6.91 -6.89
C THR A 83 20.51 7.04 -6.93
N TRP A 84 19.80 6.41 -6.00
CA TRP A 84 18.34 6.52 -5.92
C TRP A 84 17.89 7.90 -5.49
N GLN A 85 18.64 8.59 -4.61
CA GLN A 85 18.34 9.96 -4.21
C GLN A 85 18.49 10.93 -5.38
N ILE A 86 19.53 10.79 -6.22
CA ILE A 86 19.68 11.60 -7.45
C ILE A 86 18.48 11.38 -8.38
N SER A 87 18.12 10.11 -8.61
CA SER A 87 17.00 9.73 -9.46
C SER A 87 15.68 10.29 -8.92
N TYR A 88 15.42 10.13 -7.62
CA TYR A 88 14.25 10.67 -6.96
C TYR A 88 14.18 12.20 -7.00
N ASP A 89 15.29 12.90 -6.77
CA ASP A 89 15.36 14.35 -6.86
C ASP A 89 15.01 14.83 -8.29
N HIS A 90 15.32 14.04 -9.32
CA HIS A 90 14.91 14.34 -10.69
C HIS A 90 13.44 14.00 -10.94
N VAL A 91 12.98 12.82 -10.53
CA VAL A 91 11.56 12.41 -10.56
C VAL A 91 10.69 13.48 -9.90
N GLN A 92 11.05 13.96 -8.72
CA GLN A 92 10.27 14.96 -7.99
C GLN A 92 10.15 16.30 -8.74
N ARG A 93 11.19 16.69 -9.50
CA ARG A 93 11.16 17.90 -10.33
C ARG A 93 10.36 17.68 -11.61
N GLN A 94 10.40 16.48 -12.19
CA GLN A 94 9.71 16.14 -13.43
C GLN A 94 8.21 15.90 -13.19
N ASN A 95 7.86 15.09 -12.19
CA ASN A 95 6.50 14.70 -11.85
C ASN A 95 6.36 14.52 -10.33
N LYS A 96 5.68 15.47 -9.68
CA LYS A 96 5.44 15.45 -8.23
C LYS A 96 4.56 14.27 -7.80
N ALA A 97 3.63 13.84 -8.64
CA ALA A 97 2.75 12.72 -8.35
C ALA A 97 3.51 11.38 -8.37
N SER A 98 4.48 11.21 -9.29
CA SER A 98 5.36 10.03 -9.30
C SER A 98 6.20 9.95 -8.02
N ALA A 99 6.77 11.08 -7.57
CA ALA A 99 7.48 11.13 -6.30
C ALA A 99 6.58 10.80 -5.11
N LYS A 100 5.33 11.30 -5.11
CA LYS A 100 4.33 11.00 -4.06
C LYS A 100 3.87 9.54 -4.08
N LEU A 101 3.71 8.95 -5.26
CA LEU A 101 3.38 7.54 -5.41
C LEU A 101 4.51 6.67 -4.85
N LEU A 102 5.77 7.00 -5.13
CA LEU A 102 6.92 6.31 -4.54
C LEU A 102 6.91 6.40 -3.01
N GLN A 103 6.64 7.58 -2.44
CA GLN A 103 6.49 7.76 -0.99
C GLN A 103 5.34 6.93 -0.40
N LEU A 104 4.19 6.85 -1.08
CA LEU A 104 3.04 6.03 -0.67
C LEU A 104 3.40 4.53 -0.66
N TRP A 105 4.20 4.09 -1.63
CA TRP A 105 4.58 2.68 -1.78
C TRP A 105 5.37 2.12 -0.58
N ALA A 106 6.05 2.97 0.19
CA ALA A 106 6.66 2.56 1.47
C ALA A 106 5.67 1.90 2.46
N TYR A 107 4.38 2.22 2.33
CA TYR A 107 3.30 1.74 3.20
C TYR A 107 2.52 0.55 2.59
N LEU A 108 2.90 0.14 1.38
CA LEU A 108 2.39 -1.04 0.68
C LEU A 108 3.50 -2.11 0.60
N ASP A 109 3.15 -3.33 0.18
CA ASP A 109 4.15 -4.32 -0.19
C ASP A 109 4.99 -3.83 -1.40
N SER A 110 6.24 -4.28 -1.46
CA SER A 110 7.17 -3.92 -2.55
C SER A 110 6.72 -4.44 -3.91
N GLN A 111 5.93 -5.51 -3.95
CA GLN A 111 5.51 -6.17 -5.18
C GLN A 111 4.06 -5.82 -5.54
N ASP A 112 3.76 -5.89 -6.84
CA ASP A 112 2.40 -5.91 -7.40
C ASP A 112 1.50 -4.77 -6.91
N VAL A 113 1.87 -3.51 -7.15
CA VAL A 113 0.93 -2.37 -7.05
C VAL A 113 0.30 -2.11 -8.41
N TRP A 114 -1.02 -2.10 -8.47
CA TRP A 114 -1.80 -1.89 -9.69
C TRP A 114 -2.81 -0.76 -9.56
N LEU A 115 -3.46 -0.40 -10.67
CA LEU A 115 -4.37 0.73 -10.73
C LEU A 115 -5.57 0.56 -9.81
N GLU A 116 -6.30 -0.55 -9.96
CA GLU A 116 -7.57 -0.80 -9.27
C GLU A 116 -7.39 -0.90 -7.75
N LEU A 117 -6.19 -1.25 -7.26
CA LEU A 117 -5.85 -1.17 -5.84
C LEU A 117 -6.00 0.26 -5.31
N LEU A 118 -5.58 1.26 -6.09
CA LEU A 118 -5.56 2.67 -5.68
C LEU A 118 -6.84 3.44 -6.07
N GLN A 119 -7.68 2.90 -6.96
CA GLN A 119 -8.90 3.55 -7.48
C GLN A 119 -10.06 3.71 -6.49
N HIS A 120 -9.82 3.52 -5.19
CA HIS A 120 -10.83 3.71 -4.14
C HIS A 120 -10.79 5.13 -3.56
N THR A 121 -10.62 6.14 -4.42
CA THR A 121 -10.53 7.53 -3.98
C THR A 121 -11.90 8.19 -3.77
N GLU A 122 -11.98 9.08 -2.78
CA GLU A 122 -13.15 9.88 -2.43
C GLU A 122 -12.83 11.38 -2.61
N GLN A 123 -13.85 12.23 -2.62
CA GLN A 123 -13.69 13.67 -2.87
C GLN A 123 -12.67 14.36 -1.93
N ASP A 124 -12.59 13.91 -0.68
CA ASP A 124 -11.70 14.47 0.34
C ASP A 124 -10.26 13.93 0.29
N ASP A 125 -9.98 12.94 -0.58
CA ASP A 125 -8.62 12.45 -0.76
C ASP A 125 -7.72 13.49 -1.47
N PRO A 126 -6.40 13.43 -1.24
CA PRO A 126 -5.46 14.34 -1.88
C PRO A 126 -5.64 14.40 -3.40
N GLU A 127 -5.60 15.60 -3.96
CA GLU A 127 -5.80 15.83 -5.39
C GLU A 127 -4.89 14.96 -6.26
N TRP A 128 -3.60 14.87 -5.89
CA TRP A 128 -2.62 14.06 -6.64
C TRP A 128 -3.04 12.59 -6.74
N ILE A 129 -3.68 11.99 -5.72
CA ILE A 129 -4.06 10.57 -5.80
C ILE A 129 -5.31 10.37 -6.67
N ARG A 130 -6.24 11.34 -6.64
CA ARG A 130 -7.41 11.35 -7.52
C ARG A 130 -7.02 11.48 -8.98
N GLU A 131 -6.07 12.38 -9.29
CA GLU A 131 -5.55 12.56 -10.65
C GLU A 131 -4.87 11.29 -11.18
N ILE A 132 -3.99 10.66 -10.40
CA ILE A 132 -3.27 9.48 -10.91
C ILE A 132 -4.13 8.22 -11.01
N THR A 133 -5.31 8.21 -10.40
CA THR A 133 -6.22 7.05 -10.41
C THR A 133 -7.45 7.26 -11.29
N GLU A 134 -7.57 8.42 -11.94
CA GLU A 134 -8.70 8.77 -12.82
C GLU A 134 -8.89 7.72 -13.93
N ASP A 135 -7.79 7.32 -14.57
CA ASP A 135 -7.79 6.34 -15.64
C ASP A 135 -6.42 5.64 -15.78
N GLU A 136 -6.38 4.59 -16.62
CA GLU A 136 -5.19 3.78 -16.84
C GLU A 136 -4.03 4.56 -17.49
N LEU A 137 -4.30 5.51 -18.39
CA LEU A 137 -3.27 6.32 -19.03
C LEU A 137 -2.62 7.26 -18.00
N SER A 138 -3.42 7.87 -17.14
CA SER A 138 -2.95 8.76 -16.07
C SER A 138 -2.06 8.01 -15.07
N PHE A 139 -2.47 6.82 -14.64
CA PHE A 139 -1.66 5.96 -13.78
C PHE A 139 -0.36 5.51 -14.46
N ASN A 140 -0.47 5.00 -15.69
CA ASN A 140 0.68 4.53 -16.45
C ASN A 140 1.69 5.65 -16.71
N ALA A 141 1.23 6.88 -16.98
CA ALA A 141 2.11 8.03 -17.16
C ALA A 141 2.94 8.34 -15.91
N VAL A 142 2.34 8.22 -14.72
CA VAL A 142 2.99 8.48 -13.43
C VAL A 142 3.97 7.37 -13.08
N VAL A 143 3.58 6.10 -13.22
CA VAL A 143 4.44 4.96 -12.91
C VAL A 143 5.58 4.86 -13.93
N ARG A 144 5.33 5.20 -15.20
CA ARG A 144 6.36 5.21 -16.24
C ARG A 144 7.54 6.10 -15.89
N VAL A 145 7.32 7.26 -15.27
CA VAL A 145 8.43 8.11 -14.80
C VAL A 145 9.31 7.37 -13.80
N LEU A 146 8.74 6.54 -12.92
CA LEU A 146 9.50 5.71 -11.98
C LEU A 146 10.25 4.58 -12.69
N CYS A 147 9.62 3.96 -13.71
CA CYS A 147 10.25 2.95 -14.55
C CYS A 147 11.42 3.49 -15.39
N ASP A 148 11.26 4.68 -15.97
CA ASP A 148 12.28 5.35 -16.78
C ASP A 148 13.54 5.69 -15.95
N HIS A 149 13.42 5.70 -14.61
CA HIS A 149 14.52 5.87 -13.67
C HIS A 149 15.01 4.55 -13.03
N GLY A 150 14.45 3.40 -13.44
CA GLY A 150 14.81 2.08 -12.91
C GLY A 150 14.45 1.87 -11.44
N LEU A 151 13.54 2.68 -10.87
CA LEU A 151 13.09 2.53 -9.48
C LEU A 151 12.00 1.48 -9.33
N VAL A 152 11.24 1.25 -10.40
CA VAL A 152 10.06 0.37 -10.44
C VAL A 152 10.06 -0.38 -11.76
N GLU A 153 9.60 -1.62 -11.76
CA GLU A 153 9.49 -2.48 -12.93
C GLU A 153 8.05 -2.96 -13.13
N VAL A 154 7.67 -3.25 -14.37
CA VAL A 154 6.37 -3.87 -14.68
C VAL A 154 6.45 -5.34 -14.31
N ASP A 155 5.45 -5.88 -13.60
CA ASP A 155 5.38 -7.32 -13.36
C ASP A 155 5.15 -8.05 -14.69
N GLN A 156 6.09 -8.93 -15.03
CA GLN A 156 6.07 -9.73 -16.27
C GLN A 156 5.43 -11.10 -16.09
N SER A 157 5.01 -11.44 -14.86
CA SER A 157 4.40 -12.71 -14.53
C SER A 157 3.12 -12.93 -15.36
N PRO A 158 2.81 -14.16 -15.80
CA PRO A 158 1.53 -14.48 -16.41
C PRO A 158 0.42 -14.32 -15.37
N VAL A 159 -0.26 -13.16 -15.36
CA VAL A 159 -1.39 -12.92 -14.48
C VAL A 159 -2.67 -13.40 -15.18
N GLU A 160 -3.51 -14.17 -14.50
CA GLU A 160 -4.91 -14.30 -14.88
C GLU A 160 -5.51 -12.89 -14.89
N GLN A 161 -5.77 -12.33 -16.07
CA GLN A 161 -6.17 -10.92 -16.25
C GLN A 161 -7.56 -10.66 -15.65
N VAL A 162 -7.61 -10.46 -14.33
CA VAL A 162 -8.79 -9.98 -13.61
C VAL A 162 -8.78 -8.45 -13.56
N GLU A 163 -7.58 -7.85 -13.49
CA GLU A 163 -7.33 -6.42 -13.31
C GLU A 163 -6.04 -6.02 -14.05
N SER A 164 -5.71 -4.72 -14.02
CA SER A 164 -4.50 -4.20 -14.63
C SER A 164 -3.23 -4.89 -14.13
N ARG A 165 -2.20 -4.86 -14.97
CA ARG A 165 -0.86 -5.33 -14.59
C ARG A 165 -0.35 -4.55 -13.39
N GLY A 166 0.32 -5.27 -12.50
CA GLY A 166 1.03 -4.69 -11.39
C GLY A 166 2.42 -4.19 -11.75
N TYR A 167 2.94 -3.40 -10.86
CA TYR A 167 4.30 -2.90 -10.87
C TYR A 167 4.98 -3.29 -9.57
N SER A 168 6.29 -3.49 -9.60
CA SER A 168 7.08 -3.94 -8.47
C SER A 168 8.32 -3.08 -8.27
N MET A 169 8.69 -2.92 -7.02
CA MET A 169 9.90 -2.25 -6.58
C MET A 169 10.88 -3.29 -6.03
N HIS A 170 12.16 -3.18 -6.38
CA HIS A 170 13.18 -4.05 -5.80
C HIS A 170 13.23 -3.86 -4.27
N GLY A 171 13.42 -4.95 -3.51
CA GLY A 171 13.37 -4.92 -2.04
C GLY A 171 14.32 -3.90 -1.40
N CYS A 172 15.52 -3.72 -1.94
CA CYS A 172 16.46 -2.68 -1.45
C CYS A 172 15.96 -1.24 -1.73
N VAL A 173 15.32 -1.01 -2.88
CA VAL A 173 14.71 0.31 -3.20
C VAL A 173 13.53 0.56 -2.25
N HIS A 174 12.76 -0.48 -1.93
CA HIS A 174 11.66 -0.40 -0.97
C HIS A 174 12.15 -0.09 0.44
N ALA A 175 13.21 -0.76 0.89
CA ALA A 175 13.87 -0.48 2.18
C ALA A 175 14.38 0.97 2.24
N TRP A 176 15.04 1.45 1.19
CA TRP A 176 15.44 2.86 1.08
C TRP A 176 14.24 3.80 1.12
N THR A 177 13.17 3.49 0.40
CA THR A 177 11.94 4.30 0.38
C THR A 177 11.34 4.40 1.80
N MET A 178 11.32 3.28 2.52
CA MET A 178 10.79 3.19 3.88
C MET A 178 11.64 3.94 4.92
N HIS A 179 12.96 3.78 4.88
CA HIS A 179 13.83 4.18 5.99
C HIS A 179 14.61 5.47 5.73
N VAL A 180 14.87 5.79 4.45
CA VAL A 180 15.72 6.92 4.07
C VAL A 180 14.92 8.01 3.37
N LEU A 181 14.05 7.65 2.43
CA LEU A 181 13.22 8.64 1.74
C LEU A 181 12.12 9.18 2.67
N ASN A 182 11.40 8.27 3.35
CA ASN A 182 10.38 8.62 4.33
C ASN A 182 10.98 8.76 5.74
N GLN A 183 11.94 9.67 5.92
CA GLN A 183 12.64 9.91 7.21
C GLN A 183 11.69 10.13 8.39
N LYS A 184 10.52 10.72 8.11
CA LYS A 184 9.43 10.88 9.07
C LYS A 184 8.25 10.06 8.63
N TRP A 185 7.67 9.35 9.59
CA TRP A 185 6.43 8.63 9.40
C TRP A 185 5.32 9.58 8.95
N ASP A 186 4.70 9.27 7.81
CA ASP A 186 3.57 9.99 7.26
C ASP A 186 2.27 9.23 7.55
N GLY A 187 1.57 9.65 8.60
CA GLY A 187 0.30 9.04 9.00
C GLY A 187 -0.81 9.20 7.95
N GLY A 188 -0.73 10.20 7.06
CA GLY A 188 -1.68 10.40 5.98
C GLY A 188 -1.49 9.36 4.87
N LEU A 189 -0.24 9.15 4.43
CA LEU A 189 0.09 8.10 3.46
C LEU A 189 -0.17 6.70 4.02
N ALA A 190 0.16 6.45 5.29
CA ALA A 190 -0.14 5.16 5.92
C ALA A 190 -1.65 4.87 5.99
N ARG A 191 -2.46 5.91 6.25
CA ARG A 191 -3.91 5.83 6.23
C ARG A 191 -4.46 5.59 4.82
N LEU A 192 -3.93 6.26 3.80
CA LEU A 192 -4.30 6.02 2.41
C LEU A 192 -4.01 4.58 1.98
N ALA A 193 -2.82 4.06 2.30
CA ALA A 193 -2.48 2.66 2.02
C ALA A 193 -3.47 1.68 2.67
N LEU A 194 -3.79 1.87 3.95
CA LEU A 194 -4.82 1.06 4.64
C LEU A 194 -6.20 1.21 4.00
N LYS A 195 -6.59 2.44 3.61
CA LYS A 195 -7.86 2.69 2.92
C LYS A 195 -7.94 1.92 1.62
N PHE A 196 -6.91 1.98 0.78
CA PHE A 196 -6.88 1.29 -0.51
C PHE A 196 -6.95 -0.22 -0.32
N VAL A 197 -6.10 -0.80 0.52
CA VAL A 197 -6.09 -2.23 0.77
C VAL A 197 -7.43 -2.72 1.36
N GLY A 198 -7.97 -2.01 2.34
CA GLY A 198 -9.24 -2.39 2.97
C GLY A 198 -10.46 -2.20 2.07
N SER A 199 -10.44 -1.23 1.15
CA SER A 199 -11.55 -0.99 0.20
C SER A 199 -11.54 -1.95 -0.97
N HIS A 200 -10.35 -2.40 -1.37
CA HIS A 200 -10.16 -3.29 -2.49
C HIS A 200 -10.43 -4.77 -2.16
N ALA A 201 -10.58 -5.12 -0.89
CA ALA A 201 -10.95 -6.46 -0.45
C ALA A 201 -12.19 -6.99 -1.20
N PRO A 202 -12.06 -8.05 -2.03
CA PRO A 202 -13.16 -8.50 -2.88
C PRO A 202 -14.22 -9.23 -2.07
N LYS A 203 -15.47 -9.16 -2.53
CA LYS A 203 -16.56 -9.98 -2.02
C LYS A 203 -16.63 -11.28 -2.84
N ARG A 204 -17.03 -12.38 -2.19
CA ARG A 204 -17.13 -13.73 -2.81
C ARG A 204 -18.12 -13.85 -3.99
N ASP A 205 -18.99 -12.87 -4.17
CA ASP A 205 -19.94 -12.80 -5.29
C ASP A 205 -19.33 -12.25 -6.59
N LYS A 206 -18.12 -11.67 -6.54
CA LYS A 206 -17.41 -11.23 -7.74
C LYS A 206 -16.72 -12.39 -8.45
N GLU A 207 -16.74 -12.37 -9.78
CA GLU A 207 -15.99 -13.32 -10.59
C GLU A 207 -14.48 -13.23 -10.27
N LYS A 208 -13.83 -14.38 -10.10
CA LYS A 208 -12.39 -14.49 -9.80
C LYS A 208 -11.91 -13.69 -8.59
N TRP A 209 -12.78 -13.49 -7.58
CA TRP A 209 -12.45 -12.80 -6.33
C TRP A 209 -11.16 -13.31 -5.67
N TRP A 210 -10.86 -14.61 -5.78
CA TRP A 210 -9.67 -15.24 -5.21
C TRP A 210 -8.37 -14.71 -5.83
N ALA A 211 -8.39 -14.30 -7.10
CA ALA A 211 -7.22 -13.77 -7.79
C ALA A 211 -6.86 -12.39 -7.25
N THR A 212 -7.85 -11.48 -7.14
CA THR A 212 -7.68 -10.18 -6.50
C THR A 212 -7.22 -10.32 -5.05
N GLN A 213 -7.84 -11.25 -4.30
CA GLN A 213 -7.45 -11.50 -2.92
C GLN A 213 -6.00 -11.96 -2.78
N ARG A 214 -5.54 -12.86 -3.66
CA ARG A 214 -4.15 -13.34 -3.66
C ARG A 214 -3.15 -12.19 -3.83
N ARG A 215 -3.41 -11.26 -4.75
CA ARG A 215 -2.59 -10.05 -4.96
C ARG A 215 -2.59 -9.17 -3.72
N LEU A 216 -3.76 -8.98 -3.11
CA LEU A 216 -3.95 -8.09 -1.97
C LEU A 216 -3.27 -8.55 -0.66
N LEU A 217 -3.01 -9.85 -0.50
CA LEU A 217 -2.57 -10.42 0.78
C LEU A 217 -1.25 -9.83 1.33
N GLN A 218 -0.27 -9.57 0.47
CA GLN A 218 1.00 -9.01 0.95
C GLN A 218 0.85 -7.55 1.37
N HIS A 219 0.04 -6.76 0.65
CA HIS A 219 -0.33 -5.41 1.08
C HIS A 219 -1.10 -5.44 2.40
N ALA A 220 -2.02 -6.39 2.58
CA ALA A 220 -2.74 -6.59 3.85
C ALA A 220 -1.78 -6.91 5.01
N ASN A 221 -0.77 -7.76 4.79
CA ASN A 221 0.26 -8.06 5.79
C ASN A 221 1.06 -6.82 6.19
N ARG A 222 1.44 -6.00 5.20
CA ARG A 222 2.13 -4.72 5.46
C ARG A 222 1.25 -3.80 6.31
N CYS A 223 -0.01 -3.58 5.92
CA CYS A 223 -0.95 -2.75 6.65
C CYS A 223 -1.22 -3.27 8.08
N SER A 224 -1.45 -4.57 8.21
CA SER A 224 -1.64 -5.24 9.50
C SER A 224 -0.44 -5.02 10.42
N SER A 225 0.80 -5.20 9.92
CA SER A 225 1.99 -4.92 10.71
C SER A 225 2.04 -3.47 11.22
N MET A 226 1.67 -2.49 10.40
CA MET A 226 1.63 -1.08 10.81
C MET A 226 0.55 -0.83 11.88
N ILE A 227 -0.62 -1.46 11.75
CA ILE A 227 -1.72 -1.38 12.73
C ILE A 227 -1.30 -2.00 14.08
N LEU A 228 -0.63 -3.15 14.04
CA LEU A 228 -0.18 -3.88 15.23
C LEU A 228 0.91 -3.12 15.99
N LYS A 229 1.82 -2.43 15.28
CA LYS A 229 2.85 -1.56 15.85
C LYS A 229 2.30 -0.22 16.38
N GLY A 230 1.02 0.07 16.18
CA GLY A 230 0.40 1.33 16.58
C GLY A 230 0.81 2.52 15.69
N SER A 231 1.38 2.26 14.52
CA SER A 231 1.90 3.30 13.63
C SER A 231 0.82 3.96 12.77
N VAL A 232 -0.40 3.42 12.72
CA VAL A 232 -1.53 4.00 11.97
C VAL A 232 -2.62 4.44 12.93
N ALA A 233 -3.11 5.67 12.74
CA ALA A 233 -4.29 6.16 13.44
C ALA A 233 -5.51 5.33 12.99
N LYS A 234 -6.12 4.62 13.94
CA LYS A 234 -7.21 3.66 13.67
C LYS A 234 -8.59 4.30 13.58
N GLU A 235 -8.73 5.53 14.07
CA GLU A 235 -9.99 6.27 14.08
C GLU A 235 -10.50 6.52 12.65
N GLY A 236 -11.73 6.09 12.38
CA GLY A 236 -12.35 6.17 11.06
C GLY A 236 -11.88 5.08 10.08
N MET A 237 -11.04 4.14 10.52
CA MET A 237 -10.52 3.04 9.71
C MET A 237 -11.09 1.68 10.11
N GLU A 238 -12.07 1.65 11.02
CA GLU A 238 -12.62 0.43 11.63
C GLU A 238 -13.14 -0.54 10.55
N GLY A 239 -13.82 -0.02 9.54
CA GLY A 239 -14.30 -0.83 8.41
C GLY A 239 -13.17 -1.39 7.54
N LYS A 240 -12.10 -0.63 7.33
CA LYS A 240 -10.95 -1.10 6.54
C LYS A 240 -10.19 -2.18 7.31
N ILE A 241 -10.04 -2.04 8.62
CA ILE A 241 -9.46 -3.04 9.52
C ILE A 241 -10.35 -4.30 9.56
N HIS A 242 -11.68 -4.14 9.63
CA HIS A 242 -12.62 -5.27 9.54
C HIS A 242 -12.43 -6.04 8.23
N MET A 243 -12.27 -5.34 7.09
CA MET A 243 -12.02 -6.00 5.80
C MET A 243 -10.70 -6.77 5.78
N LEU A 244 -9.64 -6.31 6.46
CA LEU A 244 -8.43 -7.13 6.63
C LEU A 244 -8.71 -8.42 7.41
N GLY A 245 -9.54 -8.34 8.47
CA GLY A 245 -9.98 -9.52 9.22
C GLY A 245 -10.72 -10.52 8.33
N TYR A 246 -11.60 -10.02 7.46
CA TYR A 246 -12.28 -10.83 6.46
C TYR A 246 -11.33 -11.52 5.49
N LEU A 247 -10.37 -10.78 4.92
CA LEU A 247 -9.36 -11.34 4.01
C LEU A 247 -8.54 -12.46 4.66
N TYR A 248 -8.19 -12.31 5.94
CA TYR A 248 -7.45 -13.33 6.69
C TYR A 248 -8.29 -14.55 7.01
N ALA A 249 -9.53 -14.36 7.46
CA ALA A 249 -10.44 -15.47 7.77
C ALA A 249 -10.69 -16.34 6.52
N ASP A 250 -10.84 -15.69 5.36
CA ASP A 250 -11.04 -16.39 4.10
C ASP A 250 -9.81 -17.21 3.64
N GLN A 251 -8.61 -16.84 4.10
CA GLN A 251 -7.36 -17.58 3.88
C GLN A 251 -7.01 -18.55 5.03
N ASP A 252 -7.95 -18.83 5.93
CA ASP A 252 -7.74 -19.67 7.11
C ASP A 252 -6.63 -19.15 8.06
N LYS A 253 -6.32 -17.85 7.98
CA LYS A 253 -5.37 -17.15 8.87
C LYS A 253 -6.11 -16.65 10.12
N LEU A 254 -6.57 -17.61 10.92
CA LEU A 254 -7.54 -17.35 11.98
C LEU A 254 -7.01 -16.41 13.07
N GLU A 255 -5.72 -16.48 13.42
CA GLU A 255 -5.13 -15.61 14.45
C GLU A 255 -5.00 -14.16 13.98
N GLU A 256 -4.61 -13.94 12.72
CA GLU A 256 -4.53 -12.63 12.11
C GLU A 256 -5.92 -12.00 11.96
N ALA A 257 -6.91 -12.82 11.56
CA ALA A 257 -8.30 -12.40 11.47
C ALA A 257 -8.84 -11.93 12.83
N GLU A 258 -8.58 -12.70 13.90
CA GLU A 258 -9.00 -12.39 15.28
C GLU A 258 -8.45 -11.01 15.70
N LYS A 259 -7.14 -10.81 15.53
CA LYS A 259 -6.46 -9.54 15.87
C LYS A 259 -7.04 -8.34 15.13
N MET A 260 -7.47 -8.51 13.88
CA MET A 260 -8.06 -7.44 13.09
C MET A 260 -9.50 -7.17 13.49
N TYR A 261 -10.33 -8.20 13.63
CA TYR A 261 -11.71 -8.03 14.05
C TYR A 261 -11.85 -7.46 15.47
N GLU A 262 -11.02 -7.88 16.43
CA GLU A 262 -11.03 -7.29 17.78
C GLU A 262 -10.73 -5.78 17.74
N ARG A 263 -9.75 -5.37 16.91
CA ARG A 263 -9.41 -3.95 16.74
C ARG A 263 -10.53 -3.16 16.07
N ALA A 264 -11.15 -3.74 15.05
CA ALA A 264 -12.30 -3.13 14.39
C ALA A 264 -13.48 -3.02 15.35
N LEU A 265 -13.73 -4.04 16.18
CA LEU A 265 -14.81 -4.06 17.16
C LEU A 265 -14.66 -2.94 18.19
N VAL A 266 -13.48 -2.82 18.80
CA VAL A 266 -13.20 -1.74 19.77
C VAL A 266 -13.41 -0.37 19.15
N GLY A 267 -12.97 -0.19 17.90
CA GLY A 267 -13.18 1.06 17.18
C GLY A 267 -14.66 1.34 16.91
N TYR A 268 -15.41 0.35 16.43
CA TYR A 268 -16.83 0.50 16.12
C TYR A 268 -17.68 0.75 17.37
N GLU A 269 -17.40 0.06 18.47
CA GLU A 269 -18.03 0.34 19.76
C GLU A 269 -17.80 1.78 20.22
N LYS A 270 -16.57 2.29 20.05
CA LYS A 270 -16.22 3.66 20.42
C LYS A 270 -16.87 4.69 19.50
N ALA A 271 -16.87 4.45 18.19
CA ALA A 271 -17.29 5.42 17.18
C ALA A 271 -18.82 5.45 16.98
N SER A 272 -19.48 4.30 17.08
CA SER A 272 -20.89 4.14 16.72
C SER A 272 -21.75 3.50 17.80
N GLY A 273 -21.13 2.99 18.87
CA GLY A 273 -21.82 2.32 19.96
C GLY A 273 -21.93 0.79 19.79
N PRO A 274 -22.30 0.08 20.87
CA PRO A 274 -22.35 -1.39 20.91
C PRO A 274 -23.44 -2.00 20.01
N ASP A 275 -24.53 -1.28 19.77
CA ASP A 275 -25.72 -1.81 19.08
C ASP A 275 -25.76 -1.43 17.59
N HIS A 276 -24.75 -0.69 17.12
CA HIS A 276 -24.65 -0.32 15.72
C HIS A 276 -24.42 -1.55 14.84
N THR A 277 -25.05 -1.58 13.65
CA THR A 277 -25.02 -2.74 12.76
C THR A 277 -23.60 -3.23 12.43
N SER A 278 -22.64 -2.33 12.20
CA SER A 278 -21.24 -2.72 11.94
C SER A 278 -20.56 -3.34 13.17
N THR A 279 -20.92 -2.90 14.37
CA THR A 279 -20.44 -3.44 15.65
C THR A 279 -20.95 -4.88 15.82
N LEU A 280 -22.25 -5.08 15.63
CA LEU A 280 -22.90 -6.39 15.71
C LEU A 280 -22.40 -7.36 14.62
N ASN A 281 -22.21 -6.89 13.38
CA ASN A 281 -21.61 -7.69 12.31
C ASN A 281 -20.19 -8.15 12.66
N THR A 282 -19.38 -7.27 13.26
CA THR A 282 -18.01 -7.63 13.67
C THR A 282 -18.03 -8.67 14.79
N MET A 283 -18.95 -8.57 15.76
CA MET A 283 -19.14 -9.62 16.77
C MET A 283 -19.56 -10.94 16.15
N ASN A 284 -20.51 -10.93 15.20
CA ASN A 284 -20.93 -12.15 14.51
C ASN A 284 -19.76 -12.84 13.79
N ASN A 285 -18.90 -12.07 13.12
CA ASN A 285 -17.72 -12.61 12.44
C ASN A 285 -16.67 -13.13 13.42
N LEU A 286 -16.48 -12.49 14.58
CA LEU A 286 -15.66 -13.05 15.67
C LEU A 286 -16.26 -14.34 16.23
N GLY A 287 -17.58 -14.43 16.34
CA GLY A 287 -18.28 -15.64 16.75
C GLY A 287 -18.01 -16.82 15.82
N LEU A 288 -18.10 -16.58 14.50
CA LEU A 288 -17.76 -17.57 13.47
C LEU A 288 -16.31 -18.00 13.60
N LEU A 289 -15.40 -17.03 13.70
CA LEU A 289 -13.98 -17.29 13.82
C LEU A 289 -13.62 -18.12 15.06
N TYR A 290 -14.23 -17.81 16.20
CA TYR A 290 -14.04 -18.59 17.43
C TYR A 290 -14.60 -20.01 17.31
N ALA A 291 -15.72 -20.20 16.61
CA ALA A 291 -16.25 -21.54 16.34
C ALA A 291 -15.28 -22.35 15.46
N ASP A 292 -14.72 -21.74 14.40
CA ASP A 292 -13.73 -22.38 13.53
C ASP A 292 -12.44 -22.75 14.27
N GLN A 293 -12.04 -21.94 15.27
CA GLN A 293 -10.93 -22.24 16.18
C GLN A 293 -11.27 -23.24 17.30
N GLY A 294 -12.52 -23.70 17.42
CA GLY A 294 -12.99 -24.57 18.51
C GLY A 294 -13.22 -23.89 19.85
N LYS A 295 -13.17 -22.55 19.93
CA LYS A 295 -13.41 -21.72 21.13
C LYS A 295 -14.92 -21.49 21.33
N LEU A 296 -15.69 -22.55 21.60
CA LEU A 296 -17.16 -22.52 21.63
C LEU A 296 -17.75 -21.51 22.63
N ASP A 297 -17.19 -21.40 23.84
CA ASP A 297 -17.67 -20.45 24.86
C ASP A 297 -17.52 -18.99 24.38
N GLY A 298 -16.40 -18.71 23.69
CA GLY A 298 -16.16 -17.40 23.08
C GLY A 298 -17.14 -17.11 21.95
N ALA A 299 -17.39 -18.11 21.09
CA ALA A 299 -18.34 -18.00 19.99
C ALA A 299 -19.76 -17.72 20.49
N GLU A 300 -20.24 -18.50 21.47
CA GLU A 300 -21.56 -18.32 22.06
C GLU A 300 -21.73 -16.93 22.66
N LYS A 301 -20.70 -16.43 23.37
CA LYS A 301 -20.72 -15.08 23.95
C LYS A 301 -20.86 -14.00 22.87
N MET A 302 -20.10 -14.12 21.77
CA MET A 302 -20.17 -13.16 20.67
C MET A 302 -21.54 -13.18 19.98
N TYR A 303 -22.07 -14.37 19.68
CA TYR A 303 -23.38 -14.51 19.03
C TYR A 303 -24.53 -14.00 19.88
N LYS A 304 -24.54 -14.32 21.19
CA LYS A 304 -25.58 -13.81 22.10
C LYS A 304 -25.59 -12.29 22.13
N ARG A 305 -24.42 -11.67 22.22
CA ARG A 305 -24.32 -10.21 22.23
C ARG A 305 -24.79 -9.59 20.91
N ALA A 306 -24.40 -10.19 19.77
CA ALA A 306 -24.86 -9.75 18.46
C ALA A 306 -26.39 -9.89 18.31
N LEU A 307 -26.96 -11.02 18.73
CA LEU A 307 -28.39 -11.31 18.66
C LEU A 307 -29.21 -10.30 19.48
N VAL A 308 -28.84 -10.07 20.74
CA VAL A 308 -29.52 -9.09 21.61
C VAL A 308 -29.52 -7.71 20.96
N GLY A 309 -28.37 -7.25 20.45
CA GLY A 309 -28.29 -5.96 19.76
C GLY A 309 -29.15 -5.89 18.49
N TYR A 310 -29.27 -6.98 17.73
CA TYR A 310 -30.16 -7.03 16.56
C TYR A 310 -31.63 -6.97 16.96
N GLU A 311 -32.04 -7.68 18.01
CA GLU A 311 -33.42 -7.68 18.51
C GLU A 311 -33.82 -6.30 19.03
N GLU A 312 -32.95 -5.63 19.80
CA GLU A 312 -33.19 -4.28 20.31
C GLU A 312 -33.21 -3.23 19.17
N GLY A 313 -32.31 -3.36 18.19
CA GLY A 313 -32.29 -2.50 17.00
C GLY A 313 -33.50 -2.66 16.08
N MET A 314 -34.06 -3.88 15.97
CA MET A 314 -35.26 -4.15 15.16
C MET A 314 -36.58 -3.85 15.91
N GLY A 315 -36.60 -3.98 17.24
CA GLY A 315 -37.77 -3.71 18.08
C GLY A 315 -38.24 -2.24 18.11
N THR A 316 -37.45 -1.30 17.56
CA THR A 316 -37.77 0.13 17.49
C THR A 316 -38.43 0.58 16.19
N ARG A 317 -38.75 -0.32 15.24
CA ARG A 317 -39.69 -0.02 14.16
C ARG A 317 -41.12 -0.30 14.63
N PRO A 318 -41.93 0.71 15.04
CA PRO A 318 -43.34 0.46 15.30
C PRO A 318 -43.99 -0.02 14.00
N TYR A 319 -44.46 -1.27 13.99
CA TYR A 319 -45.55 -1.65 13.11
C TYR A 319 -46.76 -0.79 13.53
N ILE A 320 -46.93 0.37 12.90
CA ILE A 320 -48.15 1.15 13.04
C ILE A 320 -49.24 0.35 12.32
N ASN A 321 -49.92 -0.50 13.08
CA ASN A 321 -51.10 -1.22 12.62
C ASN A 321 -52.26 -0.21 12.63
N THR A 322 -52.43 0.56 11.55
CA THR A 322 -53.61 1.41 11.34
C THR A 322 -54.82 0.55 10.93
N HIS A 323 -55.34 -0.20 11.89
CA HIS A 323 -56.74 -0.60 11.84
C HIS A 323 -57.54 0.33 12.75
N HIS A 324 -58.08 1.38 12.13
CA HIS A 324 -59.17 2.18 12.67
C HIS A 324 -60.33 1.25 13.06
N GLY A 325 -60.50 1.03 14.36
CA GLY A 325 -61.76 0.56 14.92
C GLY A 325 -62.82 1.64 14.75
N GLN A 326 -63.63 1.53 13.69
CA GLN A 326 -64.93 2.18 13.64
C GLN A 326 -65.82 1.57 14.73
N GLN A 327 -66.01 2.30 15.84
CA GLN A 327 -67.12 2.03 16.74
C GLN A 327 -68.42 2.47 16.05
N LEU A 328 -69.18 1.49 15.56
CA LEU A 328 -70.60 1.64 15.27
C LEU A 328 -71.34 1.87 16.60
N ARG A 329 -71.99 3.03 16.74
CA ARG A 329 -72.98 3.27 17.80
C ARG A 329 -74.23 2.42 17.52
N PRO A 330 -74.83 1.75 18.52
CA PRO A 330 -76.17 1.22 18.35
C PRO A 330 -77.20 2.34 18.52
N THR A 331 -78.16 2.37 17.61
CA THR A 331 -79.44 3.07 17.71
C THR A 331 -80.23 2.61 18.93
N LEU A 332 -80.66 3.56 19.76
CA LEU A 332 -82.06 3.80 20.16
C LEU A 332 -82.17 5.17 20.84
#